data_AF-A0A146JYC7-F1
#
_entry.id   AF-A0A146JYC7-F1
#
_cell.length_a   1.000
_cell.length_b   1.000
_cell.length_c   1.000
_cell.angle_alpha   90.00
_cell.angle_beta   90.00
_cell.angle_gamma   90.00
#
_symmetry.space_group_name_H-M   'P 1'
#
loop_
_entity.id
_entity.type
_entity.pdbx_description
1 polymer ?
#
loop_
_entity_poly.entity_id
_entity_poly.type
_entity_poly.pdbx_seq_one_letter_code
_entity_poly.pdbx_strand_id
1 'polypeptide(L)'
;QLLQKVNQKTYDTNWMLDVDIHRNKTNVFNFNIKNNRISLFELDFLPFSNAYYRNRNIYVVDYRLRILKVVDVDIQHASVVQIDISQKYSDIALFDKYIYFINSSDKLMVYDLESNIVTDMQLEHCCGISSLNKWIALQVEENNIFFTQIFEVDKNKLSLLKTLIRWYKFDPCWILVQQCGPGIDIIDNCENTGCNSYYFTALGVTQYKDLVTSERVQKIKNANLNIDFSKIPHEFVYNPTNNPNYVATNAQQSEKENLSKEKVVQQPKIVEQTQNIQQNDEHHSPQKSLNKDAEDEVSTELSSAKSSPETNLDKMTSNEIIQNIQPVLSQLQSCQNERPYGILGFYLVNSTNATDEMKNQFLEAFAINGFQFKESVKETANEVRRSLKNNQYLKLQQQMQRIEEDIAKFKSCLQTLENQSKEQKNEFEKLNGQIQ
;
A
#
# COMPACT_ATOMS: atom_id res chain seq x y z
N GLN A 1 -31.97 -14.97 -7.64
CA GLN A 1 -32.26 -14.14 -8.85
C GLN A 1 -31.60 -12.74 -8.83
N LEU A 2 -30.70 -12.41 -7.89
CA LEU A 2 -30.11 -11.06 -7.75
C LEU A 2 -28.78 -10.80 -8.49
N LEU A 3 -28.11 -11.82 -9.04
CA LEU A 3 -26.89 -11.66 -9.84
C LEU A 3 -27.22 -11.67 -11.34
N GLN A 4 -28.06 -10.75 -11.81
CA GLN A 4 -28.26 -10.58 -13.25
C GLN A 4 -27.03 -9.89 -13.87
N LYS A 5 -26.22 -10.71 -14.56
CA LYS A 5 -25.23 -10.37 -15.60
C LYS A 5 -24.64 -8.95 -15.50
N VAL A 6 -23.87 -8.70 -14.44
CA VAL A 6 -22.75 -7.76 -14.55
C VAL A 6 -21.77 -8.38 -15.54
N ASN A 7 -21.19 -7.57 -16.44
CA ASN A 7 -20.29 -8.02 -17.48
C ASN A 7 -19.06 -8.69 -16.85
N GLN A 8 -19.11 -10.01 -16.64
CA GLN A 8 -18.09 -10.80 -15.94
C GLN A 8 -16.71 -10.63 -16.58
N LYS A 9 -16.64 -10.28 -17.88
CA LYS A 9 -15.39 -10.08 -18.61
C LYS A 9 -14.61 -8.81 -18.23
N THR A 10 -15.22 -7.86 -17.52
CA THR A 10 -14.58 -6.55 -17.28
C THR A 10 -14.07 -6.32 -15.86
N TYR A 11 -14.23 -7.31 -14.95
CA TYR A 11 -13.93 -7.13 -13.53
C TYR A 11 -13.17 -8.31 -12.92
N ASP A 12 -12.19 -8.86 -13.65
CA ASP A 12 -11.24 -9.85 -13.11
C ASP A 12 -10.23 -9.24 -12.11
N THR A 13 -10.41 -7.99 -11.66
CA THR A 13 -9.54 -7.35 -10.65
C THR A 13 -10.32 -6.45 -9.68
N ASN A 14 -9.86 -6.47 -8.42
CA ASN A 14 -10.20 -5.62 -7.27
C ASN A 14 -11.69 -5.49 -6.92
N TRP A 15 -12.17 -6.42 -6.09
CA TRP A 15 -13.49 -6.34 -5.50
C TRP A 15 -13.57 -5.28 -4.42
N MET A 16 -14.72 -4.63 -4.38
CA MET A 16 -14.93 -3.47 -3.54
C MET A 16 -15.38 -3.93 -2.17
N LEU A 17 -14.41 -3.99 -1.27
CA LEU A 17 -14.60 -4.24 0.14
C LEU A 17 -14.72 -2.88 0.83
N ASP A 18 -15.81 -2.68 1.57
CA ASP A 18 -15.95 -1.53 2.46
C ASP A 18 -15.68 -1.98 3.89
N VAL A 19 -14.53 -1.54 4.41
CA VAL A 19 -13.98 -2.02 5.66
C VAL A 19 -14.43 -1.11 6.79
N ASP A 20 -15.28 -1.64 7.68
CA ASP A 20 -15.62 -1.00 8.94
C ASP A 20 -14.65 -1.50 10.02
N ILE A 21 -13.54 -0.76 10.18
CA ILE A 21 -12.48 -1.08 11.14
C ILE A 21 -13.03 -1.10 12.57
N HIS A 22 -14.00 -0.24 12.90
CA HIS A 22 -14.56 -0.15 14.25
C HIS A 22 -15.42 -1.35 14.61
N ARG A 23 -16.13 -1.91 13.63
CA ARG A 23 -16.97 -3.10 13.84
C ARG A 23 -16.25 -4.41 13.54
N ASN A 24 -15.01 -4.35 13.06
CA ASN A 24 -14.26 -5.51 12.58
C ASN A 24 -15.08 -6.31 11.54
N LYS A 25 -15.74 -5.59 10.64
CA LYS A 25 -16.62 -6.16 9.61
C LYS A 25 -16.25 -5.58 8.26
N THR A 26 -16.44 -6.39 7.23
CA THR A 26 -16.19 -5.96 5.86
C THR A 26 -17.42 -6.20 5.01
N ASN A 27 -18.01 -5.13 4.51
CA ASN A 27 -19.15 -5.23 3.61
C ASN A 27 -18.64 -5.51 2.19
N VAL A 28 -19.01 -6.66 1.66
CA VAL A 28 -18.82 -6.95 0.23
C VAL A 28 -19.94 -6.26 -0.52
N PHE A 29 -19.59 -5.38 -1.45
CA PHE A 29 -20.58 -4.67 -2.24
C PHE A 29 -20.30 -4.75 -3.74
N ASN A 30 -21.34 -4.45 -4.52
CA ASN A 30 -21.26 -4.39 -5.98
C ASN A 30 -22.07 -3.18 -6.48
N PHE A 31 -22.07 -2.95 -7.78
CA PHE A 31 -22.97 -2.00 -8.43
C PHE A 31 -24.01 -2.76 -9.25
N ASN A 32 -25.27 -2.33 -9.16
CA ASN A 32 -26.33 -2.87 -10.01
C ASN A 32 -26.30 -2.24 -11.42
N ILE A 33 -27.20 -2.66 -12.31
CA ILE A 33 -27.30 -2.15 -13.69
C ILE A 33 -27.59 -0.64 -13.78
N LYS A 34 -28.05 -0.01 -12.70
CA LYS A 34 -28.27 1.44 -12.59
C LYS A 34 -27.07 2.17 -11.98
N ASN A 35 -25.94 1.48 -11.78
CA ASN A 35 -24.74 1.96 -11.07
C ASN A 35 -24.99 2.34 -9.60
N ASN A 36 -26.06 1.85 -8.99
CA ASN A 36 -26.26 2.03 -7.56
C ASN A 36 -25.44 1.00 -6.80
N ARG A 37 -24.76 1.45 -5.74
CA ARG A 37 -24.05 0.59 -4.80
C ARG A 37 -25.06 -0.32 -4.08
N ILE A 38 -24.80 -1.62 -4.07
CA ILE A 38 -25.61 -2.64 -3.39
C ILE A 38 -24.72 -3.45 -2.45
N SER A 39 -25.12 -3.60 -1.19
CA SER A 39 -24.48 -4.54 -0.27
C SER A 39 -24.87 -5.96 -0.66
N LEU A 40 -23.90 -6.87 -0.73
CA LEU A 40 -24.14 -8.28 -1.02
C LEU A 40 -24.24 -9.08 0.27
N PHE A 41 -23.18 -9.05 1.08
CA PHE A 41 -23.07 -9.72 2.37
C PHE A 41 -21.91 -9.14 3.18
N GLU A 42 -21.81 -9.51 4.45
CA GLU A 42 -20.72 -9.10 5.35
C GLU A 42 -19.74 -10.25 5.56
N LEU A 43 -18.44 -9.96 5.53
CA LEU A 43 -17.40 -10.85 6.04
C LEU A 43 -17.22 -10.60 7.54
N ASP A 44 -16.99 -11.69 8.28
CA ASP A 44 -16.67 -11.69 9.71
C ASP A 44 -15.18 -11.48 10.01
N PHE A 45 -14.40 -11.13 8.98
CA PHE A 45 -12.97 -10.80 9.07
C PHE A 45 -12.62 -9.53 8.29
N LEU A 46 -11.44 -8.98 8.59
CA LEU A 46 -10.89 -7.81 7.91
C LEU A 46 -9.94 -8.27 6.79
N PRO A 47 -10.03 -7.73 5.57
CA PRO A 47 -9.07 -7.99 4.51
C PRO A 47 -7.75 -7.26 4.80
N PHE A 48 -6.62 -7.88 4.49
CA PHE A 48 -5.31 -7.21 4.50
C PHE A 48 -5.12 -6.32 3.28
N SER A 49 -5.46 -6.88 2.12
CA SER A 49 -5.15 -6.37 0.80
C SER A 49 -6.38 -6.36 -0.10
N ASN A 50 -6.19 -5.98 -1.37
CA ASN A 50 -7.25 -6.05 -2.35
C ASN A 50 -7.78 -7.48 -2.50
N ALA A 51 -9.09 -7.61 -2.68
CA ALA A 51 -9.70 -8.90 -2.98
C ALA A 51 -9.81 -9.12 -4.48
N TYR A 52 -9.59 -10.36 -4.91
CA TYR A 52 -9.75 -10.78 -6.29
C TYR A 52 -11.03 -11.59 -6.42
N TYR A 53 -11.70 -11.49 -7.55
CA TYR A 53 -12.87 -12.31 -7.82
C TYR A 53 -12.73 -13.06 -9.11
N ARG A 54 -13.12 -14.32 -9.04
CA ARG A 54 -13.05 -15.21 -10.18
C ARG A 54 -13.98 -16.38 -9.95
N ASN A 55 -14.71 -16.78 -10.99
CA ASN A 55 -15.55 -17.98 -10.96
C ASN A 55 -16.49 -18.04 -9.73
N ARG A 56 -17.12 -16.90 -9.39
CA ARG A 56 -18.01 -16.73 -8.21
C ARG A 56 -17.33 -16.86 -6.84
N ASN A 57 -16.01 -16.84 -6.80
CA ASN A 57 -15.23 -16.85 -5.56
C ASN A 57 -14.51 -15.52 -5.37
N ILE A 58 -14.44 -15.05 -4.12
CA ILE A 58 -13.60 -13.94 -3.70
C ILE A 58 -12.36 -14.50 -3.00
N TYR A 59 -11.19 -14.16 -3.50
CA TYR A 59 -9.88 -14.51 -2.95
C TYR A 59 -9.36 -13.30 -2.19
N VAL A 60 -9.15 -13.46 -0.89
CA VAL A 60 -8.79 -12.34 -0.02
C VAL A 60 -7.93 -12.84 1.14
N VAL A 61 -6.91 -12.06 1.50
CA VAL A 61 -6.07 -12.38 2.66
C VAL A 61 -6.69 -11.79 3.92
N ASP A 62 -6.84 -12.62 4.95
CA ASP A 62 -7.29 -12.19 6.27
C ASP A 62 -6.19 -11.35 6.96
N TYR A 63 -6.49 -10.11 7.34
CA TYR A 63 -5.57 -9.18 8.00
C TYR A 63 -5.01 -9.72 9.31
N ARG A 64 -5.81 -10.44 10.10
CA ARG A 64 -5.41 -10.89 11.44
C ARG A 64 -4.62 -12.18 11.36
N LEU A 65 -5.10 -13.12 10.55
CA LEU A 65 -4.54 -14.47 10.48
C LEU A 65 -3.46 -14.61 9.41
N ARG A 66 -3.39 -13.69 8.45
CA ARG A 66 -2.48 -13.72 7.30
C ARG A 66 -2.59 -15.02 6.49
N ILE A 67 -3.82 -15.50 6.35
CA ILE A 67 -4.17 -16.66 5.54
C ILE A 67 -5.02 -16.22 4.35
N LEU A 68 -4.86 -16.92 3.23
CA LEU A 68 -5.74 -16.74 2.07
C LEU A 68 -7.08 -17.44 2.34
N LYS A 69 -8.16 -16.66 2.25
CA LYS A 69 -9.53 -17.15 2.27
C LYS A 69 -10.13 -17.08 0.88
N VAL A 70 -10.95 -18.08 0.57
CA VAL A 70 -11.77 -18.16 -0.65
C VAL A 70 -13.23 -18.17 -0.22
N VAL A 71 -13.94 -17.11 -0.57
CA VAL A 71 -15.34 -16.91 -0.21
C VAL A 71 -16.22 -17.21 -1.41
N ASP A 72 -17.04 -18.26 -1.32
CA ASP A 72 -18.06 -18.53 -2.31
C ASP A 72 -19.19 -17.51 -2.16
N VAL A 73 -19.45 -16.74 -3.23
CA VAL A 73 -20.42 -15.64 -3.23
C VAL A 73 -21.86 -16.14 -3.15
N ASP A 74 -22.16 -17.33 -3.67
CA ASP A 74 -23.52 -17.86 -3.73
C ASP A 74 -23.97 -18.40 -2.37
N ILE A 75 -23.08 -19.13 -1.67
CA ILE A 75 -23.38 -19.72 -0.34
C ILE A 75 -22.81 -18.93 0.83
N GLN A 76 -22.04 -17.87 0.57
CA GLN A 76 -21.43 -16.98 1.57
C GLN A 76 -20.54 -17.73 2.57
N HIS A 77 -19.86 -18.76 2.09
CA HIS A 77 -18.99 -19.60 2.90
C HIS A 77 -17.52 -19.29 2.59
N ALA A 78 -16.73 -19.03 3.63
CA ALA A 78 -15.29 -18.82 3.51
C ALA A 78 -14.53 -20.12 3.81
N SER A 79 -13.68 -20.53 2.88
CA SER A 79 -12.73 -21.65 3.03
C SER A 79 -11.30 -21.12 3.09
N VAL A 80 -10.37 -21.89 3.65
CA VAL A 80 -8.96 -21.52 3.77
C VAL A 80 -8.13 -22.25 2.72
N VAL A 81 -7.28 -21.51 2.01
CA VAL A 81 -6.26 -22.09 1.13
C VAL A 81 -4.96 -22.23 1.93
N GLN A 82 -4.46 -23.45 2.02
CA GLN A 82 -3.29 -23.81 2.81
C GLN A 82 -2.00 -23.44 2.07
N ILE A 83 -1.64 -22.16 2.09
CA ILE A 83 -0.39 -21.63 1.57
C ILE A 83 0.35 -20.82 2.64
N ASP A 84 1.68 -20.87 2.61
CA ASP A 84 2.56 -20.12 3.51
C ASP A 84 2.74 -18.69 3.02
N ILE A 85 1.90 -17.75 3.46
CA ILE A 85 1.97 -16.33 3.06
C ILE A 85 2.84 -15.56 4.05
N SER A 86 3.65 -14.63 3.53
CA SER A 86 4.42 -13.70 4.34
C SER A 86 3.53 -12.91 5.29
N GLN A 87 3.89 -12.91 6.57
CA GLN A 87 3.22 -12.10 7.59
C GLN A 87 3.41 -10.60 7.37
N LYS A 88 4.49 -10.21 6.66
CA LYS A 88 4.81 -8.82 6.32
C LYS A 88 4.17 -8.40 5.01
N TYR A 89 4.26 -9.26 3.99
CA TYR A 89 3.92 -8.96 2.61
C TYR A 89 2.77 -9.84 2.13
N SER A 90 1.56 -9.55 2.62
CA SER A 90 0.40 -10.43 2.42
C SER A 90 -0.49 -10.03 1.23
N ASP A 91 0.07 -9.30 0.26
CA ASP A 91 -0.57 -9.08 -1.03
C ASP A 91 -0.48 -10.35 -1.90
N ILE A 92 -1.46 -10.53 -2.79
CA ILE A 92 -1.48 -11.62 -3.77
C ILE A 92 -1.74 -11.06 -5.16
N ALA A 93 -1.48 -11.85 -6.19
CA ALA A 93 -1.93 -11.58 -7.54
C ALA A 93 -2.60 -12.83 -8.14
N LEU A 94 -3.81 -12.68 -8.68
CA LEU A 94 -4.56 -13.78 -9.29
C LEU A 94 -4.56 -13.64 -10.82
N PHE A 95 -4.09 -14.67 -11.53
CA PHE A 95 -4.18 -14.78 -13.00
C PHE A 95 -4.57 -16.18 -13.40
N ASP A 96 -5.59 -16.27 -14.24
CA ASP A 96 -6.15 -17.56 -14.60
C ASP A 96 -6.39 -18.43 -13.33
N LYS A 97 -5.94 -19.69 -13.31
CA LYS A 97 -6.01 -20.56 -12.14
C LYS A 97 -4.85 -20.39 -11.14
N TYR A 98 -4.03 -19.36 -11.27
CA TYR A 98 -2.79 -19.22 -10.52
C TYR A 98 -2.81 -18.04 -9.57
N ILE A 99 -2.37 -18.27 -8.35
CA ILE A 99 -2.17 -17.24 -7.32
C ILE A 99 -0.67 -17.06 -7.12
N TYR A 100 -0.18 -15.87 -7.37
CA TYR A 100 1.17 -15.45 -7.04
C TYR A 100 1.15 -14.80 -5.66
N PHE A 101 2.07 -15.18 -4.80
CA PHE A 101 2.16 -14.67 -3.43
C PHE A 101 3.60 -14.70 -2.95
N ILE A 102 3.88 -13.93 -1.90
CA ILE A 102 5.19 -13.91 -1.25
C ILE A 102 5.10 -14.80 -0.02
N ASN A 103 6.03 -15.75 0.14
CA ASN A 103 6.03 -16.67 1.28
C ASN A 103 6.75 -16.11 2.52
N SER A 104 6.77 -16.87 3.61
CA SER A 104 7.44 -16.47 4.87
C SER A 104 8.95 -16.26 4.74
N SER A 105 9.56 -16.76 3.66
CA SER A 105 10.99 -16.59 3.34
C SER A 105 11.23 -15.48 2.31
N ASP A 106 10.25 -14.61 2.09
CA ASP A 106 10.30 -13.48 1.16
C ASP A 106 10.62 -13.90 -0.29
N LYS A 107 10.17 -15.09 -0.71
CA LYS A 107 10.26 -15.59 -2.09
C LYS A 107 8.94 -15.49 -2.81
N LEU A 108 8.98 -15.24 -4.12
CA LEU A 108 7.79 -15.34 -4.96
C LEU A 108 7.43 -16.81 -5.22
N MET A 109 6.21 -17.16 -4.86
CA MET A 109 5.62 -18.47 -5.08
C MET A 109 4.42 -18.37 -6.00
N VAL A 110 4.08 -19.47 -6.68
CA VAL A 110 2.83 -19.63 -7.43
C VAL A 110 2.06 -20.83 -6.92
N TYR A 111 0.76 -20.66 -6.68
CA TYR A 111 -0.18 -21.71 -6.31
C TYR A 111 -1.16 -21.97 -7.45
N ASP A 112 -1.24 -23.20 -7.93
CA ASP A 112 -2.23 -23.64 -8.91
C ASP A 112 -3.52 -24.10 -8.21
N LEU A 113 -4.61 -23.36 -8.44
CA LEU A 113 -5.93 -23.62 -7.85
C LEU A 113 -6.54 -24.97 -8.24
N GLU A 114 -6.12 -25.57 -9.36
CA GLU A 114 -6.65 -26.86 -9.81
C GLU A 114 -5.87 -28.03 -9.24
N SER A 115 -4.54 -27.95 -9.28
CA SER A 115 -3.67 -29.04 -8.80
C SER A 115 -3.32 -28.93 -7.31
N ASN A 116 -3.57 -27.78 -6.68
CA ASN A 116 -3.15 -27.44 -5.32
C ASN A 116 -1.64 -27.55 -5.10
N ILE A 117 -0.85 -27.33 -6.16
CA ILE A 117 0.61 -27.39 -6.12
C ILE A 117 1.15 -25.96 -5.95
N VAL A 118 2.11 -25.82 -5.03
CA VAL A 118 2.93 -24.62 -4.86
C VAL A 118 4.26 -24.80 -5.59
N THR A 119 4.66 -23.83 -6.41
CA THR A 119 5.95 -23.82 -7.12
C THR A 119 6.74 -22.56 -6.75
N ASP A 120 8.05 -22.73 -6.51
CA ASP A 120 9.01 -21.64 -6.27
C ASP A 120 9.44 -21.01 -7.61
N MET A 121 9.30 -19.69 -7.73
CA MET A 121 9.62 -18.94 -8.94
C MET A 121 11.09 -18.49 -9.01
N GLN A 122 11.91 -18.83 -8.01
CA GLN A 122 13.34 -18.46 -7.91
C GLN A 122 13.58 -16.94 -7.87
N LEU A 123 12.62 -16.17 -7.33
CA LEU A 123 12.78 -14.74 -7.07
C LEU A 123 12.75 -14.52 -5.55
N GLU A 124 13.81 -13.90 -5.02
CA GLU A 124 14.03 -13.73 -3.59
C GLU A 124 13.91 -12.24 -3.20
N HIS A 125 13.94 -11.95 -1.89
CA HIS A 125 13.86 -10.60 -1.33
C HIS A 125 12.62 -9.80 -1.77
N CYS A 126 11.51 -10.51 -2.02
CA CYS A 126 10.26 -9.93 -2.43
C CYS A 126 9.57 -9.25 -1.23
N CYS A 127 9.23 -7.97 -1.37
CA CYS A 127 8.62 -7.14 -0.33
C CYS A 127 7.24 -6.58 -0.71
N GLY A 128 6.67 -7.05 -1.81
CA GLY A 128 5.26 -6.85 -2.13
C GLY A 128 4.95 -7.16 -3.58
N ILE A 129 3.65 -7.29 -3.87
CA ILE A 129 3.17 -7.72 -5.18
C ILE A 129 1.86 -6.99 -5.50
N SER A 130 1.70 -6.59 -6.75
CA SER A 130 0.42 -6.13 -7.27
C SER A 130 0.24 -6.60 -8.71
N SER A 131 -1.00 -6.71 -9.15
CA SER A 131 -1.31 -7.14 -10.53
C SER A 131 -2.30 -6.23 -11.23
N LEU A 132 -2.16 -6.19 -12.55
CA LEU A 132 -3.09 -5.56 -13.45
C LEU A 132 -3.10 -6.32 -14.78
N ASN A 133 -4.28 -6.82 -15.17
CA ASN A 133 -4.49 -7.58 -16.41
C ASN A 133 -3.61 -8.83 -16.53
N LYS A 134 -2.49 -8.75 -17.26
CA LYS A 134 -1.49 -9.84 -17.44
C LYS A 134 -0.11 -9.48 -16.88
N TRP A 135 -0.01 -8.38 -16.11
CA TRP A 135 1.24 -7.90 -15.57
C TRP A 135 1.29 -7.96 -14.07
N ILE A 136 2.46 -8.31 -13.56
CA ILE A 136 2.82 -8.26 -12.14
C ILE A 136 3.81 -7.14 -11.94
N ALA A 137 3.58 -6.30 -10.92
CA ALA A 137 4.58 -5.43 -10.36
C ALA A 137 5.06 -6.08 -9.05
N LEU A 138 6.24 -6.69 -9.11
CA LEU A 138 6.91 -7.35 -7.99
C LEU A 138 7.91 -6.38 -7.38
N GLN A 139 7.82 -6.20 -6.08
CA GLN A 139 8.60 -5.21 -5.35
C GLN A 139 9.69 -5.97 -4.61
N VAL A 140 10.94 -5.56 -4.79
CA VAL A 140 12.13 -6.27 -4.34
C VAL A 140 13.01 -5.32 -3.56
N GLU A 141 13.56 -5.78 -2.43
CA GLU A 141 14.50 -5.02 -1.61
C GLU A 141 15.89 -5.65 -1.65
N GLU A 142 16.86 -4.99 -2.25
CA GLU A 142 18.26 -5.45 -2.25
C GLU A 142 19.17 -4.34 -1.72
N ASN A 143 19.99 -4.66 -0.73
CA ASN A 143 20.93 -3.71 -0.12
C ASN A 143 20.27 -2.41 0.39
N ASN A 144 19.07 -2.51 0.98
CA ASN A 144 18.22 -1.39 1.42
C ASN A 144 17.75 -0.46 0.29
N ILE A 145 17.78 -0.93 -0.96
CA ILE A 145 17.23 -0.22 -2.11
C ILE A 145 16.01 -1.00 -2.59
N PHE A 146 14.89 -0.28 -2.72
CA PHE A 146 13.66 -0.84 -3.25
C PHE A 146 13.61 -0.66 -4.76
N PHE A 147 13.25 -1.73 -5.46
CA PHE A 147 12.99 -1.75 -6.90
C PHE A 147 11.63 -2.38 -7.17
N THR A 148 11.05 -2.07 -8.32
CA THR A 148 9.86 -2.76 -8.83
C THR A 148 10.19 -3.39 -10.17
N GLN A 149 10.09 -4.71 -10.23
CA GLN A 149 10.21 -5.49 -11.45
C GLN A 149 8.81 -5.72 -12.04
N ILE A 150 8.62 -5.31 -13.29
CA ILE A 150 7.38 -5.51 -14.03
C ILE A 150 7.52 -6.75 -14.91
N PHE A 151 6.68 -7.75 -14.66
CA PHE A 151 6.63 -8.99 -15.42
C PHE A 151 5.35 -9.09 -16.24
N GLU A 152 5.44 -9.69 -17.42
CA GLU A 152 4.30 -10.26 -18.13
C GLU A 152 4.12 -11.72 -17.73
N VAL A 153 2.86 -12.13 -17.53
CA VAL A 153 2.47 -13.49 -17.17
C VAL A 153 1.90 -14.19 -18.40
N ASP A 154 2.55 -15.26 -18.85
CA ASP A 154 2.02 -16.17 -19.89
C ASP A 154 2.23 -17.63 -19.46
N LYS A 155 1.14 -18.39 -19.27
CA LYS A 155 1.18 -19.82 -18.91
C LYS A 155 2.17 -20.16 -17.78
N ASN A 156 2.14 -19.39 -16.69
CA ASN A 156 3.05 -19.48 -15.52
C ASN A 156 4.50 -19.11 -15.76
N LYS A 157 4.83 -18.58 -16.93
CA LYS A 157 6.13 -17.99 -17.17
C LYS A 157 6.04 -16.49 -16.90
N LEU A 158 7.03 -16.01 -16.18
CA LEU A 158 7.24 -14.59 -15.94
C LEU A 158 8.30 -14.09 -16.92
N SER A 159 7.92 -13.15 -17.77
CA SER A 159 8.83 -12.46 -18.68
C SER A 159 9.08 -11.05 -18.13
N LEU A 160 10.31 -10.77 -17.69
CA LEU A 160 10.67 -9.45 -17.18
C LEU A 160 10.59 -8.42 -18.31
N LEU A 161 9.74 -7.40 -18.13
CA LEU A 161 9.56 -6.30 -19.09
C LEU A 161 10.39 -5.07 -18.71
N LYS A 162 10.47 -4.75 -17.41
CA LYS A 162 11.09 -3.51 -16.93
C LYS A 162 11.47 -3.61 -15.46
N THR A 163 12.52 -2.88 -15.06
CA THR A 163 12.86 -2.63 -13.65
C THR A 163 12.83 -1.14 -13.37
N LEU A 164 12.09 -0.74 -12.34
CA LEU A 164 11.94 0.63 -11.87
C LEU A 164 12.61 0.79 -10.50
N ILE A 165 13.28 1.92 -10.27
CA ILE A 165 13.78 2.30 -8.94
C ILE A 165 12.59 2.80 -8.14
N ARG A 166 12.46 2.37 -6.87
CA ARG A 166 11.38 2.64 -5.91
C ARG A 166 10.25 1.62 -5.94
N TRP A 167 9.37 1.80 -4.96
CA TRP A 167 8.22 0.95 -4.68
C TRP A 167 6.99 1.43 -5.47
N TYR A 168 6.66 0.72 -6.55
CA TYR A 168 5.50 0.97 -7.40
C TYR A 168 4.49 -0.17 -7.29
N LYS A 169 3.20 0.16 -7.30
CA LYS A 169 2.10 -0.81 -7.40
C LYS A 169 1.12 -0.39 -8.48
N PHE A 170 0.40 -1.36 -9.04
CA PHE A 170 -0.69 -1.05 -9.96
C PHE A 170 -1.92 -0.52 -9.21
N ASP A 171 -2.43 0.61 -9.70
CA ASP A 171 -3.76 1.14 -9.38
C ASP A 171 -4.77 0.71 -10.45
N PRO A 172 -6.05 0.50 -10.09
CA PRO A 172 -7.06 0.04 -11.05
C PRO A 172 -7.30 0.99 -12.22
N CYS A 173 -6.87 2.26 -12.13
CA CYS A 173 -6.89 3.21 -13.23
C CYS A 173 -5.73 3.04 -14.22
N TRP A 174 -4.98 1.93 -14.16
CA TRP A 174 -3.80 1.68 -14.99
C TRP A 174 -2.68 2.68 -14.73
N ILE A 175 -2.45 2.97 -13.45
CA ILE A 175 -1.37 3.84 -12.98
C ILE A 175 -0.39 3.00 -12.17
N LEU A 176 0.92 3.17 -12.40
CA LEU A 176 1.95 2.69 -11.49
C LEU A 176 2.14 3.73 -10.39
N VAL A 177 1.58 3.47 -9.22
CA VAL A 177 1.56 4.40 -8.09
C VAL A 177 2.77 4.16 -7.22
N GLN A 178 3.55 5.22 -6.97
CA GLN A 178 4.59 5.20 -5.96
C GLN A 178 3.97 5.38 -4.56
N GLN A 179 4.40 4.61 -3.55
CA GLN A 179 3.82 4.67 -2.20
C GLN A 179 3.75 6.08 -1.59
N CYS A 180 4.69 6.96 -1.91
CA CYS A 180 4.80 8.33 -1.39
C CYS A 180 5.04 9.38 -2.49
N GLY A 181 4.56 9.15 -3.71
CA GLY A 181 4.92 9.99 -4.86
C GLY A 181 3.84 10.07 -5.95
N PRO A 182 4.15 10.73 -7.08
CA PRO A 182 3.27 10.72 -8.24
C PRO A 182 3.12 9.29 -8.78
N GLY A 183 2.03 9.06 -9.50
CA GLY A 183 1.83 7.84 -10.26
C GLY A 183 2.26 8.03 -11.71
N ILE A 184 2.70 6.96 -12.36
CA ILE A 184 3.00 6.94 -13.79
C ILE A 184 1.80 6.34 -14.51
N ASP A 185 1.16 7.11 -15.38
CA ASP A 185 0.13 6.59 -16.26
C ASP A 185 0.77 5.69 -17.32
N ILE A 186 0.52 4.39 -17.26
CA ILE A 186 1.15 3.45 -18.19
C ILE A 186 0.52 3.49 -19.59
N ILE A 187 -0.68 4.06 -19.71
CA ILE A 187 -1.37 4.20 -20.99
C ILE A 187 -0.78 5.38 -21.78
N ASP A 188 -0.60 6.51 -21.10
CA ASP A 188 -0.18 7.77 -21.72
C ASP A 188 1.31 8.11 -21.46
N ASN A 189 2.00 7.32 -20.64
CA ASN A 189 3.40 7.48 -20.22
C ASN A 189 3.70 8.87 -19.60
N CYS A 190 2.78 9.39 -18.80
CA CYS A 190 2.91 10.69 -18.13
C CYS A 190 2.77 10.57 -16.61
N GLU A 191 3.42 11.46 -15.88
CA GLU A 191 3.23 11.57 -14.44
C GLU A 191 1.86 12.17 -14.11
N ASN A 192 1.21 11.61 -13.10
CA ASN A 192 -0.04 12.09 -12.56
C ASN A 192 0.03 12.17 -11.04
N THR A 193 -0.43 13.29 -10.50
CA THR A 193 -0.63 13.43 -9.05
C THR A 193 -2.01 12.90 -8.70
N GLY A 194 -2.07 11.87 -7.85
CA GLY A 194 -3.32 11.43 -7.26
C GLY A 194 -3.92 12.51 -6.36
N CYS A 195 -5.21 12.42 -6.08
CA CYS A 195 -5.86 13.23 -5.06
C CYS A 195 -5.62 12.64 -3.66
N ASN A 196 -5.89 13.42 -2.62
CA ASN A 196 -5.70 13.00 -1.22
C ASN A 196 -6.76 11.98 -0.72
N SER A 197 -7.72 11.58 -1.56
CA SER A 197 -8.86 10.75 -1.17
C SER A 197 -8.97 9.52 -2.06
N TYR A 198 -9.52 8.43 -1.53
CA TYR A 198 -9.88 7.27 -2.34
C TYR A 198 -11.31 7.39 -2.85
N TYR A 199 -11.51 7.03 -4.11
CA TYR A 199 -12.81 7.03 -4.77
C TYR A 199 -13.16 5.62 -5.27
N PHE A 200 -14.40 5.22 -5.05
CA PHE A 200 -14.96 4.00 -5.63
C PHE A 200 -15.45 4.32 -7.05
N THR A 201 -14.87 3.67 -8.05
CA THR A 201 -15.16 3.95 -9.45
C THR A 201 -15.49 2.68 -10.23
N ALA A 202 -15.91 2.83 -11.49
CA ALA A 202 -16.13 1.71 -12.39
C ALA A 202 -14.84 0.97 -12.80
N LEU A 203 -13.66 1.44 -12.40
CA LEU A 203 -12.39 0.70 -12.58
C LEU A 203 -11.91 0.04 -11.28
N GLY A 204 -12.51 0.40 -10.13
CA GLY A 204 -12.05 0.00 -8.80
C GLY A 204 -11.80 1.20 -7.89
N VAL A 205 -11.22 0.95 -6.72
CA VAL A 205 -10.83 1.98 -5.75
C VAL A 205 -9.55 2.68 -6.22
N THR A 206 -9.58 4.00 -6.34
CA THR A 206 -8.46 4.76 -6.91
C THR A 206 -8.33 6.16 -6.30
N GLN A 207 -7.12 6.71 -6.31
CA GLN A 207 -6.84 8.13 -6.04
C GLN A 207 -6.84 8.99 -7.31
N TYR A 208 -7.10 8.40 -8.48
CA TYR A 208 -6.99 9.06 -9.78
C TYR A 208 -8.36 9.21 -10.44
N LYS A 209 -9.37 9.65 -9.67
CA LYS A 209 -10.77 9.77 -10.14
C LYS A 209 -10.89 10.56 -11.44
N ASP A 210 -10.09 11.61 -11.61
CA ASP A 210 -10.15 12.47 -12.80
C ASP A 210 -9.70 11.75 -14.09
N LEU A 211 -8.94 10.65 -13.95
CA LEU A 211 -8.57 9.80 -15.08
C LEU A 211 -9.69 8.82 -15.46
N VAL A 212 -10.72 8.64 -14.62
CA VAL A 212 -11.83 7.71 -14.88
C VAL A 212 -12.86 8.35 -15.82
N THR A 213 -12.43 8.58 -17.06
CA THR A 213 -13.29 9.06 -18.15
C THR A 213 -13.97 7.89 -18.85
N SER A 214 -15.12 8.16 -19.48
CA SER A 214 -15.81 7.16 -20.33
C SER A 214 -14.89 6.61 -21.41
N GLU A 215 -14.03 7.46 -22.00
CA GLU A 215 -13.05 7.06 -23.00
C GLU A 215 -12.01 6.09 -22.42
N ARG A 216 -11.41 6.39 -21.26
CA ARG A 216 -10.43 5.52 -20.62
C ARG A 216 -11.04 4.17 -20.24
N VAL A 217 -12.26 4.17 -19.69
CA VAL A 217 -13.00 2.94 -19.40
C VAL A 217 -13.20 2.10 -20.66
N GLN A 218 -13.57 2.71 -21.80
CA GLN A 218 -13.70 1.99 -23.06
C GLN A 218 -12.35 1.50 -23.59
N LYS A 219 -11.29 2.32 -23.51
CA LYS A 219 -9.93 1.96 -23.91
C LYS A 219 -9.44 0.73 -23.16
N ILE A 220 -9.67 0.68 -21.84
CA ILE A 220 -9.34 -0.46 -20.97
C ILE A 220 -10.21 -1.69 -21.29
N LYS A 221 -11.52 -1.52 -21.51
CA LYS A 221 -12.42 -2.66 -21.82
C LYS A 221 -12.10 -3.34 -23.14
N ASN A 222 -11.66 -2.56 -24.13
CA ASN A 222 -11.32 -3.06 -25.46
C ASN A 222 -9.86 -3.54 -25.55
N ALA A 223 -9.09 -3.41 -24.47
CA ALA A 223 -7.66 -3.60 -24.43
C ALA A 223 -7.23 -5.07 -24.46
N ASN A 224 -6.72 -5.51 -25.62
CA ASN A 224 -5.40 -6.17 -25.65
C ASN A 224 -4.34 -5.07 -25.79
N LEU A 225 -4.30 -4.10 -24.87
CA LEU A 225 -3.36 -2.98 -24.97
C LEU A 225 -1.94 -3.54 -24.93
N ASN A 226 -1.21 -3.40 -26.04
CA ASN A 226 0.23 -3.57 -26.09
C ASN A 226 0.86 -2.34 -25.46
N ILE A 227 0.93 -2.35 -24.12
CA ILE A 227 1.63 -1.31 -23.35
C ILE A 227 3.12 -1.52 -23.54
N ASP A 228 3.78 -0.47 -24.02
CA ASP A 228 5.22 -0.45 -24.23
C ASP A 228 5.93 0.14 -23.00
N PHE A 229 6.25 -0.72 -22.04
CA PHE A 229 6.98 -0.33 -20.82
C PHE A 229 8.39 0.23 -21.11
N SER A 230 8.91 0.07 -22.33
CA SER A 230 10.19 0.70 -22.70
C SER A 230 10.09 2.23 -22.73
N LYS A 231 8.89 2.80 -22.97
CA LYS A 231 8.61 4.24 -23.01
C LYS A 231 8.50 4.92 -21.64
N ILE A 232 8.46 4.14 -20.54
CA ILE A 232 8.51 4.73 -19.19
C ILE A 232 9.85 5.47 -19.03
N PRO A 233 9.84 6.75 -18.60
CA PRO A 233 11.04 7.60 -18.59
C PRO A 233 12.24 6.97 -17.87
N HIS A 234 13.44 7.17 -18.43
CA HIS A 234 14.68 6.57 -17.95
C HIS A 234 15.07 6.97 -16.52
N GLU A 235 14.62 8.12 -16.04
CA GLU A 235 14.87 8.58 -14.67
C GLU A 235 14.27 7.66 -13.59
N PHE A 236 13.30 6.83 -13.97
CA PHE A 236 12.73 5.80 -13.11
C PHE A 236 13.41 4.43 -13.27
N VAL A 237 14.34 4.29 -14.21
CA VAL A 237 14.90 2.98 -14.60
C VAL A 237 16.21 2.72 -13.88
N TYR A 238 16.28 1.58 -13.21
CA TYR A 238 17.54 1.13 -12.61
C TYR A 238 18.47 0.65 -13.72
N ASN A 239 19.66 1.25 -13.82
CA ASN A 239 20.71 0.74 -14.68
C ASN A 239 21.72 -0.08 -13.86
N PRO A 240 21.65 -1.42 -13.90
CA PRO A 240 22.51 -2.26 -13.08
C PRO A 240 23.99 -2.13 -13.41
N THR A 241 24.36 -1.63 -14.61
CA THR A 241 25.77 -1.51 -15.03
C THR A 241 26.58 -0.49 -14.22
N ASN A 242 25.93 0.37 -13.45
CA ASN A 242 26.60 1.37 -12.62
C ASN A 242 26.85 0.91 -11.17
N ASN A 243 26.41 -0.31 -10.80
CA ASN A 243 26.67 -0.86 -9.48
C ASN A 243 27.64 -2.06 -9.58
N PRO A 244 28.93 -1.90 -9.24
CA PRO A 244 29.93 -2.96 -9.37
C PRO A 244 29.67 -4.18 -8.47
N ASN A 245 28.74 -4.09 -7.51
CA ASN A 245 28.35 -5.19 -6.64
C ASN A 245 27.11 -5.95 -7.15
N TYR A 246 26.47 -5.51 -8.24
CA TYR A 246 25.30 -6.18 -8.80
C TYR A 246 25.74 -7.30 -9.76
N VAL A 247 25.93 -8.50 -9.21
CA VAL A 247 26.06 -9.72 -10.01
C VAL A 247 24.65 -10.19 -10.34
N ALA A 248 24.22 -9.98 -11.58
CA ALA A 248 22.94 -10.49 -12.06
C ALA A 248 22.88 -12.01 -11.83
N THR A 249 22.09 -12.44 -10.87
CA THR A 249 21.70 -13.84 -10.74
C THR A 249 20.79 -14.19 -11.92
N ASN A 250 21.21 -15.21 -12.66
CA ASN A 250 20.74 -15.56 -13.99
C ASN A 250 19.23 -15.89 -14.03
N ALA A 251 18.43 -15.04 -14.67
CA ALA A 251 17.07 -15.36 -15.12
C ALA A 251 16.99 -15.69 -16.62
N GLN A 252 18.13 -15.84 -17.32
CA GLN A 252 18.16 -16.14 -18.77
C GLN A 252 18.83 -17.48 -19.14
N GLN A 253 19.02 -18.40 -18.19
CA GLN A 253 19.78 -19.63 -18.44
C GLN A 253 18.99 -20.94 -18.24
N SER A 254 17.72 -20.98 -18.65
CA SER A 254 16.92 -22.23 -18.67
C SER A 254 16.37 -22.63 -20.04
N GLU A 255 16.93 -22.13 -21.15
CA GLU A 255 16.53 -22.57 -22.51
C GLU A 255 17.52 -23.51 -23.21
N LYS A 256 18.60 -23.95 -22.56
CA LYS A 256 19.44 -25.04 -23.07
C LYS A 256 19.81 -25.97 -21.91
N GLU A 257 19.62 -27.27 -22.16
CA GLU A 257 19.91 -28.42 -21.28
C GLU A 257 18.76 -28.85 -20.34
N ASN A 258 17.86 -29.69 -20.86
CA ASN A 258 17.69 -31.05 -20.35
C ASN A 258 16.70 -31.84 -21.22
N LEU A 259 17.24 -32.48 -22.26
CA LEU A 259 16.68 -33.68 -22.86
C LEU A 259 17.53 -34.86 -22.38
N SER A 260 16.86 -35.95 -22.01
CA SER A 260 17.36 -37.23 -21.54
C SER A 260 17.62 -37.35 -20.02
N LYS A 261 16.63 -37.89 -19.31
CA LYS A 261 16.59 -39.34 -19.00
C LYS A 261 15.32 -39.68 -18.25
N GLU A 262 14.56 -40.59 -18.85
CA GLU A 262 13.50 -41.35 -18.19
C GLU A 262 14.04 -42.08 -16.96
N LYS A 263 13.31 -42.01 -15.86
CA LYS A 263 13.19 -43.14 -14.93
C LYS A 263 11.76 -43.17 -14.38
N VAL A 264 11.02 -44.15 -14.89
CA VAL A 264 9.76 -44.65 -14.35
C VAL A 264 9.99 -45.06 -12.91
N VAL A 265 9.29 -44.42 -11.97
CA VAL A 265 9.11 -44.91 -10.60
C VAL A 265 7.63 -45.11 -10.36
N GLN A 266 7.30 -46.35 -10.03
CA GLN A 266 5.96 -46.87 -9.77
C GLN A 266 5.32 -46.17 -8.57
N GLN A 267 4.05 -45.80 -8.72
CA GLN A 267 3.18 -45.37 -7.62
C GLN A 267 2.90 -46.54 -6.66
N PRO A 268 2.97 -46.35 -5.33
CA PRO A 268 2.29 -47.24 -4.41
C PRO A 268 0.79 -46.87 -4.33
N LYS A 269 -0.06 -47.88 -4.54
CA LYS A 269 -1.49 -47.86 -4.22
C LYS A 269 -1.67 -47.58 -2.73
N ILE A 270 -2.36 -46.48 -2.40
CA ILE A 270 -2.91 -46.28 -1.05
C ILE A 270 -4.28 -46.92 -1.01
N VAL A 271 -4.43 -47.81 -0.03
CA VAL A 271 -5.60 -48.60 0.30
C VAL A 271 -6.59 -47.70 1.05
N GLU A 272 -7.83 -47.64 0.57
CA GLU A 272 -8.96 -47.15 1.33
C GLU A 272 -9.21 -48.09 2.52
N GLN A 273 -9.10 -47.57 3.74
CA GLN A 273 -9.67 -48.20 4.93
C GLN A 273 -10.76 -47.28 5.49
N THR A 274 -11.99 -47.60 5.08
CA THR A 274 -13.21 -47.19 5.75
C THR A 274 -13.30 -47.97 7.06
N GLN A 275 -13.21 -47.30 8.21
CA GLN A 275 -13.59 -47.88 9.49
C GLN A 275 -14.92 -47.29 9.96
N ASN A 276 -15.90 -48.18 10.01
CA ASN A 276 -17.16 -48.07 10.72
C ASN A 276 -16.92 -47.78 12.20
N ILE A 277 -17.63 -46.80 12.77
CA ILE A 277 -17.87 -46.74 14.21
C ILE A 277 -19.35 -47.02 14.44
N GLN A 278 -19.60 -48.14 15.09
CA GLN A 278 -20.89 -48.60 15.57
C GLN A 278 -21.33 -47.83 16.82
N GLN A 279 -22.65 -47.70 16.91
CA GLN A 279 -23.44 -47.31 18.06
C GLN A 279 -23.22 -48.25 19.26
N ASN A 280 -23.34 -47.71 20.47
CA ASN A 280 -23.89 -48.41 21.63
C ASN A 280 -24.43 -47.37 22.64
N ASP A 281 -25.74 -47.22 22.56
CA ASP A 281 -26.77 -47.21 23.62
C ASP A 281 -26.45 -47.03 25.13
N GLU A 282 -27.41 -46.30 25.72
CA GLU A 282 -28.12 -46.53 27.00
C GLU A 282 -27.67 -45.84 28.33
N HIS A 283 -28.52 -44.86 28.72
CA HIS A 283 -29.46 -44.90 29.86
C HIS A 283 -29.29 -43.99 31.10
N HIS A 284 -30.47 -43.49 31.51
CA HIS A 284 -30.92 -42.88 32.78
C HIS A 284 -30.51 -41.43 33.08
N SER A 285 -31.35 -40.54 33.63
CA SER A 285 -32.80 -40.43 33.89
C SER A 285 -33.04 -39.03 34.50
N PRO A 286 -34.30 -38.57 34.68
CA PRO A 286 -34.66 -37.14 34.73
C PRO A 286 -35.01 -36.60 36.12
N GLN A 287 -34.93 -35.28 36.32
CA GLN A 287 -35.71 -34.50 37.30
C GLN A 287 -35.96 -33.08 36.73
N LYS A 288 -37.22 -32.65 36.51
CA LYS A 288 -38.08 -31.86 37.43
C LYS A 288 -37.41 -30.60 37.97
N SER A 289 -37.99 -29.42 38.06
CA SER A 289 -39.27 -28.80 37.67
C SER A 289 -39.27 -27.38 38.29
N LEU A 290 -40.17 -26.51 37.82
CA LEU A 290 -40.83 -25.38 38.53
C LEU A 290 -40.41 -23.93 38.17
N ASN A 291 -41.46 -23.23 37.72
CA ASN A 291 -41.91 -21.88 38.12
C ASN A 291 -41.09 -20.67 37.62
N LYS A 292 -41.67 -19.52 37.30
CA LYS A 292 -43.04 -18.97 37.43
C LYS A 292 -43.13 -17.70 36.59
N ASP A 293 -44.34 -17.37 36.19
CA ASP A 293 -44.78 -16.07 35.69
C ASP A 293 -44.39 -14.91 36.64
N ALA A 294 -44.05 -13.76 36.06
CA ALA A 294 -44.42 -12.44 36.59
C ALA A 294 -44.20 -11.36 35.51
N GLU A 295 -45.28 -10.66 35.24
CA GLU A 295 -45.35 -9.35 34.58
C GLU A 295 -44.49 -8.33 35.33
N ASP A 296 -43.90 -7.36 34.61
CA ASP A 296 -44.04 -5.94 34.97
C ASP A 296 -43.47 -5.04 33.87
N GLU A 297 -44.34 -4.13 33.43
CA GLU A 297 -44.04 -2.93 32.68
C GLU A 297 -43.13 -2.01 33.49
N VAL A 298 -41.97 -1.62 32.96
CA VAL A 298 -41.37 -0.33 33.29
C VAL A 298 -40.70 0.25 32.05
N SER A 299 -41.40 1.23 31.46
CA SER A 299 -40.85 2.30 30.65
C SER A 299 -39.89 3.15 31.50
N THR A 300 -38.65 3.31 31.05
CA THR A 300 -37.81 4.43 31.51
C THR A 300 -36.89 4.91 30.39
N GLU A 301 -36.95 6.22 30.22
CA GLU A 301 -36.26 7.05 29.25
C GLU A 301 -34.74 6.84 29.29
N LEU A 302 -34.14 6.58 28.13
CA LEU A 302 -32.71 6.79 27.91
C LEU A 302 -32.52 8.04 27.04
N SER A 303 -32.60 9.20 27.67
CA SER A 303 -32.06 10.45 27.17
C SER A 303 -31.18 11.08 28.26
N SER A 304 -29.89 10.74 28.24
CA SER A 304 -28.89 11.61 28.86
C SER A 304 -27.60 11.53 28.07
N ALA A 305 -27.43 12.55 27.23
CA ALA A 305 -26.17 12.90 26.61
C ALA A 305 -25.10 13.04 27.70
N LYS A 306 -24.01 12.29 27.56
CA LYS A 306 -22.75 12.64 28.21
C LYS A 306 -22.30 13.96 27.57
N SER A 307 -22.61 15.09 28.20
CA SER A 307 -21.92 16.34 27.92
C SER A 307 -20.45 16.12 28.25
N SER A 308 -19.62 15.98 27.22
CA SER A 308 -18.17 16.04 27.35
C SER A 308 -17.80 17.28 28.18
N PRO A 309 -16.80 17.20 29.07
CA PRO A 309 -16.38 18.34 29.86
C PRO A 309 -16.02 19.49 28.90
N GLU A 310 -16.82 20.56 28.92
CA GLU A 310 -16.48 21.80 28.22
C GLU A 310 -15.09 22.21 28.67
N THR A 311 -14.13 22.21 27.75
CA THR A 311 -12.77 22.60 28.09
C THR A 311 -12.74 24.11 28.29
N ASN A 312 -11.95 24.60 29.26
CA ASN A 312 -11.85 26.04 29.54
C ASN A 312 -11.36 26.86 28.33
N LEU A 313 -10.84 26.23 27.28
CA LEU A 313 -10.45 26.87 26.03
C LEU A 313 -11.62 27.59 25.33
N ASP A 314 -12.85 27.08 25.48
CA ASP A 314 -14.01 27.58 24.74
C ASP A 314 -14.39 29.02 25.11
N LYS A 315 -13.97 29.45 26.32
CA LYS A 315 -14.26 30.77 26.88
C LYS A 315 -13.10 31.76 26.71
N MET A 316 -11.94 31.31 26.22
CA MET A 316 -10.78 32.18 26.01
C MET A 316 -10.98 33.10 24.80
N THR A 317 -10.59 34.36 24.95
CA THR A 317 -10.51 35.33 23.85
C THR A 317 -9.33 35.01 22.93
N SER A 318 -9.35 35.55 21.70
CA SER A 318 -8.25 35.34 20.74
C SER A 318 -6.89 35.81 21.30
N ASN A 319 -6.88 36.92 22.05
CA ASN A 319 -5.66 37.45 22.64
C ASN A 319 -5.13 36.56 23.77
N GLU A 320 -6.02 36.01 24.60
CA GLU A 320 -5.61 35.08 25.66
C GLU A 320 -5.05 33.78 25.10
N ILE A 321 -5.65 33.27 24.00
CA ILE A 321 -5.13 32.10 23.29
C ILE A 321 -3.72 32.36 22.76
N ILE A 322 -3.50 33.52 22.13
CA ILE A 322 -2.21 33.90 21.55
C ILE A 322 -1.15 34.15 22.65
N GLN A 323 -1.53 34.76 23.77
CA GLN A 323 -0.61 35.01 24.89
C GLN A 323 -0.21 33.72 25.64
N ASN A 324 -1.02 32.66 25.53
CA ASN A 324 -0.81 31.38 26.22
C ASN A 324 -0.64 30.20 25.24
N ILE A 325 -0.02 30.42 24.08
CA ILE A 325 0.08 29.43 23.00
C ILE A 325 0.57 28.06 23.48
N GLN A 326 1.65 28.00 24.26
CA GLN A 326 2.26 26.74 24.66
C GLN A 326 1.30 25.88 25.53
N PRO A 327 0.74 26.42 26.63
CA PRO A 327 -0.32 25.74 27.37
C PRO A 327 -1.51 25.32 26.49
N VAL A 328 -1.95 26.18 25.57
CA VAL A 328 -3.12 25.88 24.73
C VAL A 328 -2.83 24.75 23.74
N LEU A 329 -1.66 24.74 23.09
CA LEU A 329 -1.24 23.67 22.17
C LEU A 329 -1.25 22.30 22.86
N SER A 330 -0.76 22.22 24.09
CA SER A 330 -0.75 20.97 24.86
C SER A 330 -2.15 20.42 25.18
N GLN A 331 -3.17 21.28 25.20
CA GLN A 331 -4.55 20.90 25.51
C GLN A 331 -5.40 20.61 24.26
N LEU A 332 -4.91 20.95 23.07
CA LEU A 332 -5.67 20.79 21.82
C LEU A 332 -6.03 19.34 21.52
N GLN A 333 -5.20 18.36 21.89
CA GLN A 333 -5.47 16.95 21.60
C GLN A 333 -6.81 16.45 22.17
N SER A 334 -7.28 17.06 23.26
CA SER A 334 -8.59 16.79 23.87
C SER A 334 -9.69 17.78 23.50
N CYS A 335 -9.38 18.81 22.71
CA CYS A 335 -10.30 19.89 22.37
C CYS A 335 -11.09 19.57 21.09
N GLN A 336 -12.42 19.50 21.20
CA GLN A 336 -13.31 19.31 20.05
C GLN A 336 -13.85 20.64 19.48
N ASN A 337 -13.55 21.78 20.11
CA ASN A 337 -13.98 23.08 19.61
C ASN A 337 -13.08 23.54 18.46
N GLU A 338 -13.67 23.86 17.31
CA GLU A 338 -12.93 24.33 16.14
C GLU A 338 -12.35 25.75 16.32
N ARG A 339 -12.88 26.57 17.24
CA ARG A 339 -12.50 27.99 17.39
C ARG A 339 -11.03 28.17 17.82
N PRO A 340 -10.52 27.49 18.87
CA PRO A 340 -9.09 27.54 19.21
C PRO A 340 -8.18 27.15 18.04
N TYR A 341 -8.58 26.15 17.24
CA TYR A 341 -7.81 25.72 16.07
C TYR A 341 -7.76 26.80 14.98
N GLY A 342 -8.88 27.48 14.70
CA GLY A 342 -8.90 28.58 13.74
C GLY A 342 -7.98 29.74 14.16
N ILE A 343 -8.02 30.12 15.44
CA ILE A 343 -7.19 31.22 15.98
C ILE A 343 -5.70 30.85 15.95
N LEU A 344 -5.35 29.66 16.46
CA LEU A 344 -3.96 29.22 16.51
C LEU A 344 -3.39 28.92 15.13
N GLY A 345 -4.16 28.26 14.27
CA GLY A 345 -3.74 27.99 12.90
C GLY A 345 -3.40 29.29 12.16
N PHE A 346 -4.28 30.30 12.26
CA PHE A 346 -4.03 31.61 11.66
C PHE A 346 -2.78 32.28 12.26
N TYR A 347 -2.61 32.25 13.58
CA TYR A 347 -1.41 32.79 14.23
C TYR A 347 -0.14 32.07 13.76
N LEU A 348 -0.14 30.74 13.69
CA LEU A 348 1.02 29.92 13.33
C LEU A 348 1.45 30.11 11.87
N VAL A 349 0.51 30.45 10.98
CA VAL A 349 0.82 30.79 9.58
C VAL A 349 1.50 32.15 9.48
N ASN A 350 1.02 33.15 10.23
CA ASN A 350 1.38 34.56 10.04
C ASN A 350 2.44 35.09 11.01
N SER A 351 2.71 34.39 12.11
CA SER A 351 3.66 34.82 13.13
C SER A 351 5.08 34.39 12.79
N THR A 352 6.01 35.35 12.82
CA THR A 352 7.46 35.08 12.75
C THR A 352 8.00 34.40 14.00
N ASN A 353 7.25 34.44 15.11
CA ASN A 353 7.61 33.80 16.37
C ASN A 353 7.13 32.33 16.45
N ALA A 354 6.36 31.86 15.47
CA ALA A 354 5.88 30.49 15.44
C ALA A 354 7.02 29.52 15.08
N THR A 355 7.38 28.63 16.00
CA THR A 355 8.41 27.60 15.75
C THR A 355 7.84 26.43 14.94
N ASP A 356 8.72 25.68 14.27
CA ASP A 356 8.31 24.46 13.56
C ASP A 356 7.71 23.41 14.52
N GLU A 357 8.18 23.37 15.78
CA GLU A 357 7.64 22.52 16.83
C GLU A 357 6.17 22.85 17.16
N MET A 358 5.85 24.14 17.33
CA MET A 358 4.46 24.58 17.55
C MET A 358 3.55 24.18 16.39
N LYS A 359 4.03 24.33 15.15
CA LYS A 359 3.29 23.93 13.94
C LYS A 359 3.04 22.42 13.90
N ASN A 360 4.01 21.61 14.28
CA ASN A 360 3.86 20.16 14.35
C ASN A 360 2.85 19.74 15.42
N GLN A 361 2.97 20.27 16.64
CA GLN A 361 2.02 19.99 17.74
C GLN A 361 0.57 20.35 17.34
N PHE A 362 0.39 21.49 16.68
CA PHE A 362 -0.91 21.87 16.13
C PHE A 362 -1.43 20.86 15.10
N LEU A 363 -0.61 20.44 14.14
CA LEU A 363 -1.02 19.49 13.09
C LEU A 363 -1.33 18.10 13.65
N GLU A 364 -0.60 17.65 14.67
CA GLU A 364 -0.87 16.40 15.38
C GLU A 364 -2.23 16.46 16.08
N ALA A 365 -2.49 17.53 16.84
CA ALA A 365 -3.78 17.71 17.49
C ALA A 365 -4.92 17.88 16.47
N PHE A 366 -4.66 18.49 15.31
CA PHE A 366 -5.63 18.64 14.24
C PHE A 366 -5.95 17.30 13.57
N ALA A 367 -4.98 16.40 13.42
CA ALA A 367 -5.22 15.08 12.84
C ALA A 367 -6.18 14.23 13.68
N ILE A 368 -6.20 14.44 15.00
CA ILE A 368 -7.09 13.75 15.93
C ILE A 368 -8.52 14.32 15.88
N ASN A 369 -8.67 15.65 15.96
CA ASN A 369 -9.97 16.29 16.17
C ASN A 369 -10.57 16.94 14.91
N GLY A 370 -9.74 17.25 13.91
CA GLY A 370 -10.10 18.14 12.79
C GLY A 370 -10.98 17.53 11.70
N PHE A 371 -11.31 16.24 11.78
CA PHE A 371 -12.12 15.56 10.77
C PHE A 371 -13.50 16.21 10.60
N GLN A 372 -14.14 16.59 11.72
CA GLN A 372 -15.49 17.17 11.74
C GLN A 372 -15.52 18.69 11.62
N PHE A 373 -14.36 19.36 11.59
CA PHE A 373 -14.31 20.82 11.52
C PHE A 373 -14.76 21.36 10.16
N LYS A 374 -15.20 22.62 10.16
CA LYS A 374 -15.54 23.35 8.93
C LYS A 374 -14.34 23.48 7.99
N GLU A 375 -14.64 23.62 6.71
CA GLU A 375 -13.64 23.70 5.65
C GLU A 375 -12.64 24.85 5.85
N SER A 376 -13.09 26.01 6.33
CA SER A 376 -12.21 27.16 6.61
C SER A 376 -11.09 26.85 7.63
N VAL A 377 -11.38 26.00 8.62
CA VAL A 377 -10.41 25.60 9.64
C VAL A 377 -9.46 24.53 9.09
N LYS A 378 -9.94 23.66 8.18
CA LYS A 378 -9.12 22.70 7.41
C LYS A 378 -8.16 23.41 6.44
N GLU A 379 -8.63 24.45 5.76
CA GLU A 379 -7.79 25.32 4.92
C GLU A 379 -6.65 25.94 5.73
N THR A 380 -6.95 26.46 6.92
CA THR A 380 -5.95 27.01 7.84
C THR A 380 -4.90 25.96 8.22
N ALA A 381 -5.31 24.72 8.56
CA ALA A 381 -4.36 23.64 8.87
C ALA A 381 -3.50 23.25 7.65
N ASN A 382 -4.08 23.29 6.45
CA ASN A 382 -3.33 23.08 5.22
C ASN A 382 -2.30 24.20 4.97
N GLU A 383 -2.61 25.44 5.32
CA GLU A 383 -1.66 26.56 5.27
C GLU A 383 -0.53 26.42 6.28
N VAL A 384 -0.82 25.98 7.52
CA VAL A 384 0.22 25.65 8.52
C VAL A 384 1.17 24.58 7.96
N ARG A 385 0.62 23.53 7.34
CA ARG A 385 1.41 22.45 6.71
C ARG A 385 2.26 22.97 5.55
N ARG A 386 1.73 23.85 4.69
CA ARG A 386 2.49 24.49 3.60
C ARG A 386 3.61 25.36 4.15
N SER A 387 3.32 26.19 5.16
CA SER A 387 4.31 27.05 5.83
C SER A 387 5.46 26.22 6.43
N LEU A 388 5.17 25.09 7.06
CA LEU A 388 6.17 24.18 7.59
C LEU A 388 7.07 23.59 6.48
N LYS A 389 6.47 23.12 5.37
CA LYS A 389 7.22 22.61 4.22
C LYS A 389 8.13 23.69 3.60
N ASN A 390 7.64 24.91 3.48
CA ASN A 390 8.42 26.04 2.96
C ASN A 390 9.61 26.36 3.87
N ASN A 391 9.42 26.33 5.20
CA ASN A 391 10.51 26.51 6.16
C ASN A 391 11.59 25.43 6.01
N GLN A 392 11.18 24.16 5.86
CA GLN A 392 12.12 23.05 5.65
C GLN A 392 12.88 23.21 4.33
N TYR A 393 12.19 23.59 3.25
CA TYR A 393 12.81 23.84 1.95
C TYR A 393 13.85 24.97 2.01
N LEU A 394 13.54 26.08 2.70
CA LEU A 394 14.48 27.18 2.88
C LEU A 394 15.73 26.75 3.67
N LYS A 395 15.57 25.95 4.73
CA LYS A 395 16.71 25.38 5.47
C LYS A 395 17.58 24.50 4.59
N LEU A 396 16.96 23.67 3.73
CA LEU A 396 17.68 22.82 2.79
C LEU A 396 18.45 23.65 1.76
N GLN A 397 17.85 24.72 1.22
CA GLN A 397 18.55 25.64 0.31
C GLN A 397 19.77 26.29 0.99
N GLN A 398 19.63 26.74 2.25
CA GLN A 398 20.75 27.30 3.01
C GLN A 398 21.86 26.26 3.25
N GLN A 399 21.51 25.00 3.52
CA GLN A 399 22.49 23.92 3.64
C GLN A 399 23.21 23.66 2.33
N MET A 400 22.48 23.62 1.20
CA MET A 400 23.09 23.46 -0.13
C MET A 400 24.06 24.59 -0.43
N GLN A 401 23.70 25.84 -0.15
CA GLN A 401 24.59 26.98 -0.33
C GLN A 401 25.88 26.85 0.49
N ARG A 402 25.80 26.41 1.76
CA ARG A 402 26.99 26.16 2.59
C ARG A 402 27.87 25.05 2.01
N ILE A 403 27.26 23.98 1.50
CA ILE A 403 27.99 22.88 0.85
C ILE A 403 28.71 23.40 -0.41
N GLU A 404 28.06 24.25 -1.22
CA GLU A 404 28.68 24.86 -2.39
C GLU A 404 29.88 25.76 -2.02
N GLU A 405 29.74 26.55 -0.97
CA GLU A 405 30.83 27.36 -0.41
C GLU A 405 32.01 26.50 0.06
N ASP A 406 31.73 25.38 0.73
CA ASP A 406 32.76 24.46 1.20
C ASP A 406 33.43 23.69 0.06
N ILE A 407 32.68 23.30 -0.98
CA ILE A 407 33.24 22.73 -2.22
C ILE A 407 34.16 23.74 -2.90
N ALA A 408 33.79 25.02 -2.94
CA ALA A 408 34.63 26.06 -3.51
C ALA A 408 35.95 26.23 -2.74
N LYS A 409 35.90 26.25 -1.39
CA LYS A 409 37.11 26.27 -0.55
C LYS A 409 37.99 25.04 -0.78
N PHE A 410 37.38 23.85 -0.85
CA PHE A 410 38.10 22.61 -1.10
C PHE A 410 38.82 22.61 -2.46
N LYS A 411 38.16 23.09 -3.51
CA LYS A 411 38.78 23.26 -4.85
C LYS A 411 39.98 24.21 -4.81
N SER A 412 39.87 25.33 -4.09
CA SER A 412 41.00 26.27 -3.93
C SER A 412 42.17 25.65 -3.17
N CYS A 413 41.90 24.83 -2.14
CA CYS A 413 42.91 24.08 -1.41
C CYS A 413 43.62 23.05 -2.32
N LEU A 414 42.87 22.27 -3.10
CA LEU A 414 43.42 21.31 -4.06
C LEU A 414 44.34 22.00 -5.08
N GLN A 415 43.91 23.13 -5.64
CA GLN A 415 44.73 23.89 -6.59
C GLN A 415 46.04 24.38 -5.97
N THR A 416 46.01 24.79 -4.69
CA THR A 416 47.20 25.20 -3.96
C THR A 416 48.17 24.03 -3.77
N LEU A 417 47.66 22.85 -3.40
CA LEU A 417 48.45 21.63 -3.25
C LEU A 417 49.06 21.17 -4.58
N GLU A 418 48.31 21.25 -5.68
CA GLU A 418 48.82 20.94 -7.02
C GLU A 418 49.97 21.86 -7.44
N ASN A 419 49.87 23.15 -7.13
CA ASN A 419 50.94 24.11 -7.41
C ASN A 419 52.19 23.83 -6.56
N GLN A 420 52.03 23.56 -5.26
CA GLN A 420 53.13 23.17 -4.37
C GLN A 420 53.81 21.88 -4.86
N SER A 421 53.03 20.89 -5.29
CA SER A 421 53.57 19.63 -5.83
C SER A 421 54.38 19.86 -7.11
N LYS A 422 53.92 20.75 -8.01
CA LYS A 422 54.67 21.14 -9.21
C LYS A 422 55.97 21.86 -8.87
N GLU A 423 55.95 22.77 -7.89
CA GLU A 423 57.14 23.49 -7.43
C GLU A 423 58.18 22.51 -6.86
N GLN A 424 57.77 21.60 -5.97
CA GLN A 424 58.64 20.57 -5.42
C GLN A 424 59.24 19.66 -6.50
N LYS A 425 58.44 19.28 -7.50
CA LYS A 425 58.92 18.48 -8.64
C LYS A 425 60.01 19.23 -9.42
N ASN A 426 59.77 20.51 -9.71
CA ASN A 426 60.75 21.33 -10.43
C ASN A 426 62.04 21.54 -9.62
N GLU A 427 61.96 21.69 -8.30
CA GLU A 427 63.13 21.76 -7.42
C GLU A 427 63.92 20.44 -7.43
N PHE A 428 63.24 19.31 -7.37
CA PHE A 428 63.86 17.99 -7.44
C PHE A 428 64.58 17.76 -8.77
N GLU A 429 63.97 18.12 -9.89
CA GLU A 429 64.60 18.02 -11.22
C GLU A 429 65.85 18.90 -11.33
N LYS A 430 65.83 20.12 -10.77
CA LYS A 430 67.01 20.99 -10.70
C LYS A 430 68.14 20.37 -9.87
N LEU A 431 67.81 19.82 -8.70
CA LEU A 431 68.80 19.17 -7.82
C LEU A 431 69.44 17.96 -8.52
N ASN A 432 68.63 17.13 -9.18
CA ASN A 432 69.11 15.97 -9.90
C ASN A 432 70.06 16.35 -11.05
N GLY A 433 69.79 17.47 -11.74
CA GLY A 433 70.69 18.02 -12.76
C GLY A 433 72.00 18.60 -12.23
N GLN A 434 72.10 18.91 -10.92
CA GLN A 434 73.35 19.34 -10.28
C GLN A 434 74.23 18.17 -9.82
N ILE A 435 73.65 16.99 -9.65
CA ILE A 435 74.35 15.77 -9.22
C ILE A 435 75.03 15.08 -10.41
N GLN A 436 74.47 15.21 -11.61
CA GLN A 436 75.06 14.76 -12.87
C GLN A 436 76.19 15.69 -13.31
#